data_AF-A0A4R1R994-F1
#
_entry.id   AF-A0A4R1R994-F1
#
_cell.length_a   1.000
_cell.length_b   1.000
_cell.length_c   1.000
_cell.angle_alpha   90.00
_cell.angle_beta   90.00
_cell.angle_gamma   90.00
#
_symmetry.space_group_name_H-M   'P 1'
#
loop_
_entity.id
_entity.type
_entity.pdbx_description
1 polymer ?
#
loop_
_entity_poly.entity_id
_entity_poly.type
_entity_poly.pdbx_seq_one_letter_code
_entity_poly.pdbx_strand_id
1 'polypeptide(L)'
;MSFYRILSIEALTEREELVRILIVRILTIFLGVLSLKPTETKMAEMNRLFREFIALYHQKLGICLQADDQQEPRCNKNQKRALFILHEKGRVTPSELGRALDLQKATLTSLVDSLAAHNLVRREPDPADRRKTWLELTEAGSEYVRMKKAAYDRYFAGRFAAVSEAEIEESLLSLKRLVDIMGKL
;
A
#
# COMPACT_ATOMS: atom_id res chain seq x y z
N MET A 1 -12.48 -59.19 41.87
CA MET A 1 -11.86 -57.95 42.42
C MET A 1 -10.80 -57.37 41.46
N SER A 2 -11.03 -57.30 40.14
CA SER A 2 -9.93 -56.99 39.20
C SER A 2 -10.28 -56.30 37.86
N PHE A 3 -11.46 -55.67 37.71
CA PHE A 3 -11.79 -54.93 36.48
C PHE A 3 -11.89 -53.41 36.67
N TYR A 4 -12.54 -52.95 37.76
CA TYR A 4 -12.67 -51.52 38.05
C TYR A 4 -11.37 -50.80 38.41
N ARG A 5 -10.36 -51.53 38.91
CA ARG A 5 -9.05 -50.95 39.28
C ARG A 5 -8.14 -50.73 38.07
N ILE A 6 -8.35 -51.46 36.98
CA ILE A 6 -7.58 -51.34 35.73
C ILE A 6 -8.13 -50.17 34.90
N LEU A 7 -9.45 -50.08 34.74
CA LEU A 7 -10.12 -48.98 34.01
C LEU A 7 -9.85 -47.59 34.63
N SER A 8 -9.72 -47.50 35.96
CA SER A 8 -9.40 -46.24 36.65
C SER A 8 -7.95 -45.81 36.43
N ILE A 9 -7.01 -46.77 36.34
CA ILE A 9 -5.59 -46.51 36.06
C ILE A 9 -5.39 -46.15 34.58
N GLU A 10 -6.06 -46.83 33.66
CA GLU A 10 -6.04 -46.51 32.23
C GLU A 10 -6.58 -45.09 31.97
N ALA A 11 -7.70 -44.70 32.59
CA ALA A 11 -8.29 -43.37 32.44
C ALA A 11 -7.44 -42.23 33.08
N LEU A 12 -6.67 -42.52 34.14
CA LEU A 12 -5.70 -41.58 34.71
C LEU A 12 -4.48 -41.41 33.79
N THR A 13 -4.06 -42.50 33.13
CA THR A 13 -2.92 -42.52 32.20
C THR A 13 -3.23 -41.73 30.92
N GLU A 14 -4.43 -41.87 30.36
CA GLU A 14 -4.88 -41.09 29.20
C GLU A 14 -4.95 -39.58 29.50
N ARG A 15 -5.40 -39.18 30.69
CA ARG A 15 -5.41 -37.75 31.08
C ARG A 15 -4.01 -37.19 31.22
N GLU A 16 -3.07 -37.94 31.79
CA GLU A 16 -1.67 -37.53 31.88
C GLU A 16 -1.01 -37.42 30.50
N GLU A 17 -1.36 -38.30 29.57
CA GLU A 17 -0.87 -38.27 28.19
C GLU A 17 -1.42 -37.07 27.40
N LEU A 18 -2.71 -36.76 27.55
CA LEU A 18 -3.32 -35.56 26.96
C LEU A 18 -2.70 -34.27 27.50
N VAL A 19 -2.40 -34.22 28.80
CA VAL A 19 -1.71 -33.07 29.42
C VAL A 19 -0.29 -32.95 28.88
N ARG A 20 0.46 -34.05 28.72
CA ARG A 20 1.80 -34.05 28.11
C ARG A 20 1.77 -33.56 26.66
N ILE A 21 0.83 -34.06 25.84
CA ILE A 21 0.67 -33.63 24.44
C ILE A 21 0.34 -32.13 24.38
N LEU A 22 -0.55 -31.65 25.25
CA LEU A 22 -0.91 -30.24 25.32
C LEU A 22 0.28 -29.36 25.73
N ILE A 23 1.06 -29.78 26.73
CA ILE A 23 2.28 -29.10 27.18
C ILE A 23 3.33 -29.06 26.05
N VAL A 24 3.57 -30.17 25.36
CA VAL A 24 4.51 -30.22 24.22
C VAL A 24 4.05 -29.34 23.07
N ARG A 25 2.75 -29.30 22.75
CA ARG A 25 2.21 -28.41 21.71
C ARG A 25 2.33 -26.94 22.09
N ILE A 26 2.02 -26.59 23.35
CA ILE A 26 2.18 -25.22 23.86
C ILE A 26 3.66 -24.82 23.84
N LEU A 27 4.57 -25.68 24.33
CA LEU A 27 6.00 -25.42 24.31
C LEU A 27 6.55 -25.32 22.88
N THR A 28 6.08 -26.13 21.93
CA THR A 28 6.51 -26.07 20.53
C THR A 28 6.04 -24.77 19.87
N ILE A 29 4.80 -24.33 20.14
CA ILE A 29 4.30 -23.03 19.66
C ILE A 29 5.09 -21.88 20.30
N PHE A 30 5.32 -21.95 21.61
CA PHE A 30 6.03 -20.92 22.36
C PHE A 30 7.51 -20.82 21.95
N LEU A 31 8.19 -21.96 21.76
CA LEU A 31 9.54 -22.03 21.19
C LEU A 31 9.57 -21.53 19.75
N GLY A 32 8.57 -21.84 18.92
CA GLY A 32 8.46 -21.31 17.56
C GLY A 32 8.32 -19.78 17.53
N VAL A 33 7.56 -19.20 18.47
CA VAL A 33 7.40 -17.74 18.63
C VAL A 33 8.68 -17.10 19.20
N LEU A 34 9.36 -17.74 20.15
CA LEU A 34 10.65 -17.30 20.69
C LEU A 34 11.82 -17.47 19.70
N SER A 35 11.67 -18.34 18.71
CA SER A 35 12.68 -18.65 17.69
C SER A 35 12.60 -17.76 16.44
N LEU A 36 11.62 -16.83 16.38
CA LEU A 36 11.62 -15.81 15.34
C LEU A 36 12.90 -14.98 15.46
N LYS A 37 13.66 -14.87 14.37
CA LYS A 37 14.87 -14.04 14.36
C LYS A 37 14.48 -12.59 14.65
N PRO A 38 15.35 -11.77 15.28
CA PRO A 38 15.07 -10.35 15.51
C PRO A 38 14.63 -9.60 14.24
N THR A 39 15.11 -10.02 13.07
CA THR A 39 14.68 -9.50 11.76
C THR A 39 13.25 -9.90 11.40
N GLU A 40 12.83 -11.13 11.66
CA GLU A 40 11.46 -11.60 11.37
C GLU A 40 10.42 -10.85 12.22
N THR A 41 10.72 -10.63 13.49
CA THR A 41 9.88 -9.80 14.38
C THR A 41 9.81 -8.35 13.91
N LYS A 42 10.94 -7.77 13.47
CA LYS A 42 10.96 -6.41 12.89
C LYS A 42 10.18 -6.32 11.57
N MET A 43 10.24 -7.34 10.72
CA MET A 43 9.49 -7.38 9.46
C MET A 43 7.98 -7.52 9.70
N ALA A 44 7.57 -8.32 10.69
CA ALA A 44 6.17 -8.44 11.10
C ALA A 44 5.63 -7.09 11.60
N GLU A 45 6.40 -6.40 12.45
CA GLU A 45 6.04 -5.08 12.95
C GLU A 45 5.98 -4.04 11.84
N MET A 46 6.96 -4.03 10.93
CA MET A 46 6.95 -3.14 9.77
C MET A 46 5.71 -3.38 8.88
N ASN A 47 5.35 -4.63 8.62
CA ASN A 47 4.15 -4.96 7.86
C ASN A 47 2.86 -4.53 8.58
N ARG A 48 2.82 -4.63 9.93
CA ARG A 48 1.71 -4.09 10.74
C ARG A 48 1.60 -2.58 10.57
N LEU A 49 2.71 -1.86 10.72
CA LEU A 49 2.78 -0.41 10.56
C LEU A 49 2.41 0.04 9.14
N PHE A 50 2.80 -0.70 8.11
CA PHE A 50 2.37 -0.43 6.74
C PHE A 50 0.85 -0.49 6.58
N ARG A 51 0.20 -1.52 7.13
CA ARG A 51 -1.27 -1.63 7.07
C ARG A 51 -1.95 -0.50 7.82
N GLU A 52 -1.46 -0.17 9.00
CA GLU A 52 -1.96 0.94 9.81
C GLU A 52 -1.78 2.28 9.10
N PHE A 53 -0.59 2.53 8.53
CA PHE A 53 -0.30 3.71 7.74
C PHE A 53 -1.19 3.83 6.52
N ILE A 54 -1.42 2.76 5.75
CA ILE A 54 -2.31 2.79 4.57
C ILE A 54 -3.74 3.18 4.98
N ALA A 55 -4.25 2.61 6.07
CA ALA A 55 -5.59 2.93 6.58
C ALA A 55 -5.68 4.40 7.01
N LEU A 56 -4.72 4.87 7.83
CA LEU A 56 -4.67 6.26 8.29
C LEU A 56 -4.44 7.24 7.15
N TYR A 57 -3.60 6.89 6.17
CA TYR A 57 -3.38 7.68 4.97
C TYR A 57 -4.71 7.87 4.24
N HIS A 58 -5.45 6.80 3.95
CA HIS A 58 -6.75 6.94 3.27
C HIS A 58 -7.77 7.74 4.09
N GLN A 59 -7.79 7.57 5.41
CA GLN A 59 -8.71 8.26 6.31
C GLN A 59 -8.38 9.74 6.52
N LYS A 60 -7.09 10.13 6.55
CA LYS A 60 -6.65 11.45 7.01
C LYS A 60 -5.99 12.30 5.95
N LEU A 61 -5.43 11.68 4.91
CA LEU A 61 -4.60 12.35 3.88
C LEU A 61 -5.17 12.14 2.48
N GLY A 62 -5.68 10.96 2.16
CA GLY A 62 -6.25 10.61 0.86
C GLY A 62 -7.61 11.23 0.54
N ILE A 63 -8.24 11.91 1.50
CA ILE A 63 -9.55 12.58 1.31
C ILE A 63 -9.47 13.69 0.27
N CYS A 64 -8.37 14.44 0.21
CA CYS A 64 -8.23 15.53 -0.77
C CYS A 64 -8.26 15.03 -2.23
N LEU A 65 -7.87 13.77 -2.49
CA LEU A 65 -8.03 13.14 -3.80
C LEU A 65 -9.47 12.68 -4.08
N GLN A 66 -10.31 12.59 -3.04
CA GLN A 66 -11.73 12.28 -3.13
C GLN A 66 -12.60 13.53 -3.28
N ALA A 67 -12.08 14.71 -2.90
CA ALA A 67 -12.81 15.97 -3.04
C ALA A 67 -13.29 16.12 -4.48
N ASP A 68 -14.59 16.39 -4.67
CA ASP A 68 -15.16 16.51 -6.01
C ASP A 68 -14.56 17.74 -6.70
N ASP A 69 -14.14 17.55 -7.95
CA ASP A 69 -13.66 18.67 -8.74
C ASP A 69 -14.87 19.41 -9.28
N GLN A 70 -15.15 20.59 -8.73
CA GLN A 70 -16.24 21.44 -9.25
C GLN A 70 -15.90 22.09 -10.60
N GLN A 71 -14.69 21.85 -11.12
CA GLN A 71 -14.20 22.37 -12.39
C GLN A 71 -13.99 21.24 -13.39
N GLU A 72 -14.41 21.45 -14.62
CA GLU A 72 -14.15 20.55 -15.74
C GLU A 72 -12.67 20.61 -16.18
N PRO A 73 -12.06 19.49 -16.60
CA PRO A 73 -12.63 18.13 -16.62
C PRO A 73 -12.68 17.50 -15.23
N ARG A 74 -13.83 16.91 -14.86
CA ARG A 74 -13.97 16.18 -13.59
C ARG A 74 -13.18 14.88 -13.63
N CYS A 75 -12.24 14.71 -12.70
CA CYS A 75 -11.51 13.45 -12.55
C CYS A 75 -11.93 12.73 -11.27
N ASN A 76 -12.16 11.43 -11.36
CA ASN A 76 -12.31 10.58 -10.18
C ASN A 76 -10.96 10.35 -9.46
N LYS A 77 -11.00 9.75 -8.27
CA LYS A 77 -9.80 9.47 -7.45
C LYS A 77 -8.68 8.76 -8.22
N ASN A 78 -9.00 7.72 -9.00
CA ASN A 78 -7.98 6.95 -9.71
C ASN A 78 -7.43 7.71 -10.92
N GLN A 79 -8.25 8.52 -11.60
CA GLN A 79 -7.81 9.44 -12.64
C GLN A 79 -6.84 10.48 -12.09
N LYS A 80 -7.17 11.12 -10.95
CA LYS A 80 -6.25 12.05 -10.27
C LYS A 80 -4.93 11.36 -9.91
N ARG A 81 -4.99 10.17 -9.29
CA ARG A 81 -3.79 9.38 -8.97
C ARG A 81 -2.95 9.07 -10.20
N ALA A 82 -3.57 8.70 -11.32
CA ALA A 82 -2.87 8.42 -12.57
C ALA A 82 -2.12 9.65 -13.09
N LEU A 83 -2.78 10.81 -13.07
CA LEU A 83 -2.19 12.08 -13.49
C LEU A 83 -1.01 12.49 -12.59
N PHE A 84 -1.11 12.33 -11.27
CA PHE A 84 0.01 12.55 -10.35
C PHE A 84 1.18 11.61 -10.63
N ILE A 85 0.93 10.31 -10.85
CA ILE A 85 2.00 9.34 -11.19
C ILE A 85 2.71 9.73 -12.49
N LEU A 86 1.94 10.14 -13.51
CA LEU A 86 2.49 10.60 -14.78
C LEU A 86 3.30 11.88 -14.61
N HIS A 87 2.87 12.81 -13.76
CA HIS A 87 3.61 14.03 -13.46
C HIS A 87 4.97 13.73 -12.81
N GLU A 88 4.99 12.85 -11.80
CA GLU A 88 6.23 12.52 -11.06
C GLU A 88 7.21 11.66 -11.90
N LYS A 89 6.69 10.77 -12.75
CA LYS A 89 7.51 9.86 -13.56
C LYS A 89 7.80 10.36 -14.98
N GLY A 90 7.14 11.42 -15.42
CA GLY A 90 7.18 11.94 -16.79
C GLY A 90 6.39 11.08 -17.78
N ARG A 91 6.86 9.84 -18.00
CA ARG A 91 6.20 8.86 -18.89
C ARG A 91 6.22 7.46 -18.31
N VAL A 92 5.14 6.72 -18.49
CA VAL A 92 5.02 5.31 -18.06
C VAL A 92 4.30 4.48 -19.11
N THR A 93 4.55 3.18 -19.12
CA THR A 93 3.72 2.24 -19.89
C THR A 93 2.38 1.99 -19.19
N PRO A 94 1.33 1.55 -19.92
CA PRO A 94 0.07 1.12 -19.31
C PRO A 94 0.30 0.05 -18.22
N SER A 95 1.16 -0.94 -18.45
CA SER A 95 1.45 -1.99 -17.47
C SER A 95 2.06 -1.44 -16.17
N GLU A 96 2.95 -0.44 -16.25
CA GLU A 96 3.52 0.22 -15.08
C GLU A 96 2.48 1.05 -14.33
N LEU A 97 1.64 1.79 -15.05
CA LEU A 97 0.58 2.59 -14.46
C LEU A 97 -0.46 1.70 -13.74
N GLY A 98 -0.85 0.59 -14.38
CA GLY A 98 -1.78 -0.39 -13.79
C GLY A 98 -1.26 -0.97 -12.48
N ARG A 99 0.02 -1.35 -12.45
CA ARG A 99 0.66 -1.86 -11.22
C ARG A 99 0.73 -0.80 -10.13
N ALA A 100 1.09 0.43 -10.48
CA ALA A 100 1.18 1.54 -9.52
C ALA A 100 -0.19 1.95 -8.93
N LEU A 101 -1.26 1.78 -9.70
CA LEU A 101 -2.62 2.07 -9.26
C LEU A 101 -3.33 0.88 -8.59
N ASP A 102 -2.74 -0.32 -8.67
CA ASP A 102 -3.36 -1.61 -8.33
C ASP A 102 -4.68 -1.83 -9.10
N LEU A 103 -4.61 -1.69 -10.44
CA LEU A 103 -5.75 -1.82 -11.33
C LEU A 103 -5.55 -2.92 -12.36
N GLN A 104 -6.63 -3.67 -12.60
CA GLN A 104 -6.73 -4.64 -13.69
C GLN A 104 -6.75 -3.94 -15.05
N LYS A 105 -6.28 -4.64 -16.09
CA LYS A 105 -6.09 -4.10 -17.45
C LYS A 105 -7.35 -3.40 -18.00
N ALA A 106 -8.52 -4.03 -17.89
CA ALA A 106 -9.76 -3.47 -18.43
C ALA A 106 -10.12 -2.12 -17.78
N THR A 107 -10.05 -2.05 -16.45
CA THR A 107 -10.28 -0.82 -15.68
C THR A 107 -9.27 0.26 -16.02
N LEU A 108 -8.00 -0.12 -16.16
CA LEU A 108 -6.95 0.82 -16.55
C LEU A 108 -7.21 1.39 -17.97
N THR A 109 -7.56 0.55 -18.94
CA THR A 109 -7.84 1.00 -20.31
C THR A 109 -8.94 2.05 -20.32
N SER A 110 -10.07 1.76 -19.66
CA SER A 110 -11.20 2.71 -19.54
C SER A 110 -10.79 4.02 -18.85
N LEU A 111 -9.96 3.95 -17.80
CA LEU A 111 -9.42 5.12 -17.12
C LEU A 111 -8.58 5.98 -18.06
N VAL A 112 -7.65 5.38 -18.81
CA VAL A 112 -6.75 6.11 -19.70
C VAL A 112 -7.51 6.65 -20.91
N ASP A 113 -8.49 5.92 -21.45
CA ASP A 113 -9.36 6.39 -22.53
C ASP A 113 -10.14 7.64 -22.11
N SER A 114 -10.69 7.63 -20.90
CA SER A 114 -11.37 8.80 -20.35
C SER A 114 -10.42 9.99 -20.18
N LEU A 115 -9.20 9.79 -19.67
CA LEU A 115 -8.22 10.87 -19.55
C LEU A 115 -7.77 11.43 -20.90
N ALA A 116 -7.63 10.56 -21.92
CA ALA A 116 -7.30 10.97 -23.27
C ALA A 116 -8.44 11.74 -23.95
N ALA A 117 -9.69 11.33 -23.73
CA ALA A 117 -10.87 12.04 -24.22
C ALA A 117 -10.98 13.47 -23.66
N HIS A 118 -10.49 13.70 -22.44
CA HIS A 118 -10.40 15.04 -21.84
C HIS A 118 -9.12 15.80 -22.19
N ASN A 119 -8.31 15.31 -23.13
CA ASN A 119 -7.03 15.89 -23.51
C ASN A 119 -6.06 16.06 -22.33
N LEU A 120 -6.09 15.17 -21.33
CA LEU A 120 -5.17 15.23 -20.18
C LEU A 120 -3.98 14.29 -20.33
N VAL A 121 -4.16 13.18 -21.05
CA VAL A 121 -3.13 12.17 -21.29
C VAL A 121 -3.06 11.86 -22.78
N ARG A 122 -1.85 11.69 -23.32
CA ARG A 122 -1.63 11.19 -24.68
C ARG A 122 -0.93 9.84 -24.68
N ARG A 123 -1.12 9.10 -25.77
CA ARG A 123 -0.47 7.81 -26.05
C ARG A 123 0.55 8.02 -27.15
N GLU A 124 1.81 7.75 -26.86
CA GLU A 124 2.90 7.88 -27.82
C GLU A 124 3.52 6.50 -28.07
N PRO A 125 3.53 5.98 -29.31
CA PRO A 125 4.30 4.79 -29.64
C PRO A 125 5.78 4.99 -29.32
N ASP A 126 6.46 3.97 -28.81
CA ASP A 126 7.91 4.06 -28.64
C ASP A 126 8.57 4.08 -30.03
N PRO A 127 9.45 5.07 -30.33
CA PRO A 127 10.11 5.17 -31.63
C PRO A 127 11.04 3.99 -31.92
N ALA A 128 11.53 3.29 -30.89
CA ALA A 128 12.41 2.12 -31.02
C ALA A 128 11.65 0.78 -31.00
N ASP A 129 10.47 0.69 -30.36
CA ASP A 129 9.63 -0.51 -30.36
C ASP A 129 8.14 -0.16 -30.48
N ARG A 130 7.58 -0.29 -31.69
CA ARG A 130 6.16 0.03 -31.97
C ARG A 130 5.15 -0.80 -31.16
N ARG A 131 5.59 -1.91 -30.53
CA ARG A 131 4.73 -2.71 -29.64
C ARG A 131 4.58 -2.08 -28.25
N LYS A 132 5.44 -1.11 -27.93
CA LYS A 132 5.42 -0.36 -26.69
C LYS A 132 4.71 0.98 -26.91
N THR A 133 3.93 1.37 -25.92
CA THR A 133 3.23 2.65 -25.89
C THR A 133 3.52 3.33 -24.57
N TRP A 134 3.89 4.60 -24.65
CA TRP A 134 4.07 5.49 -23.52
C TRP A 134 2.78 6.28 -23.27
N LEU A 135 2.49 6.47 -21.99
CA LEU A 135 1.51 7.41 -21.49
C LEU A 135 2.24 8.62 -20.96
N GLU A 136 1.81 9.80 -21.39
CA GLU A 136 2.38 11.09 -20.99
C GLU A 136 1.27 12.09 -20.73
N LEU A 137 1.50 13.05 -19.83
CA LEU A 137 0.62 14.21 -19.72
C LEU A 137 0.69 15.05 -21.00
N THR A 138 -0.46 15.58 -21.41
CA THR A 138 -0.50 16.72 -22.34
C THR A 138 -0.13 18.00 -21.58
N GLU A 139 -0.08 19.14 -22.28
CA GLU A 139 0.06 20.43 -21.59
C GLU A 139 -1.14 20.71 -20.66
N ALA A 140 -2.36 20.45 -21.14
CA ALA A 140 -3.58 20.58 -20.33
C ALA A 140 -3.58 19.64 -19.12
N GLY A 141 -3.09 18.41 -19.28
CA GLY A 141 -2.89 17.48 -18.17
C GLY A 141 -1.86 17.96 -17.16
N SER A 142 -0.77 18.56 -17.64
CA SER A 142 0.28 19.12 -16.77
C SER A 142 -0.23 20.30 -15.97
N GLU A 143 -0.97 21.21 -16.59
CA GLU A 143 -1.59 22.35 -15.90
C GLU A 143 -2.62 21.88 -14.87
N TYR A 144 -3.47 20.92 -15.25
CA TYR A 144 -4.43 20.31 -14.35
C TYR A 144 -3.74 19.77 -13.09
N VAL A 145 -2.66 19.00 -13.25
CA VAL A 145 -1.92 18.46 -12.10
C VAL A 145 -1.28 19.56 -11.27
N ARG A 146 -0.67 20.58 -11.87
CA ARG A 146 -0.07 21.72 -11.13
C ARG A 146 -1.09 22.38 -10.22
N MET A 147 -2.28 22.67 -10.73
CA MET A 147 -3.38 23.25 -9.95
C MET A 147 -3.81 22.36 -8.79
N LYS A 148 -4.01 21.06 -9.04
CA LYS A 148 -4.44 20.10 -8.01
C LYS A 148 -3.33 19.83 -6.98
N LYS A 149 -2.06 19.79 -7.40
CA LYS A 149 -0.89 19.59 -6.54
C LYS A 149 -0.78 20.72 -5.52
N ALA A 150 -0.90 21.98 -5.94
CA ALA A 150 -0.84 23.11 -5.02
C ALA A 150 -1.95 23.04 -3.94
N ALA A 151 -3.15 22.60 -4.31
CA ALA A 151 -4.23 22.39 -3.35
C ALA A 151 -3.94 21.21 -2.39
N TYR A 152 -3.41 20.11 -2.93
CA TYR A 152 -2.99 18.94 -2.17
C TYR A 152 -1.90 19.30 -1.15
N ASP A 153 -0.85 20.02 -1.58
CA ASP A 153 0.27 20.42 -0.73
C ASP A 153 -0.19 21.32 0.43
N ARG A 154 -1.10 22.28 0.16
CA ARG A 154 -1.71 23.10 1.22
C ARG A 154 -2.54 22.28 2.21
N TYR A 155 -3.36 21.36 1.70
CA TYR A 155 -4.14 20.47 2.55
C TYR A 155 -3.20 19.62 3.42
N PHE A 156 -2.18 19.02 2.82
CA PHE A 156 -1.19 18.20 3.51
C PHE A 156 -0.49 19.00 4.61
N ALA A 157 0.07 20.18 4.29
CA ALA A 157 0.71 21.04 5.28
C ALA A 157 -0.22 21.39 6.45
N GLY A 158 -1.49 21.72 6.17
CA GLY A 158 -2.48 21.99 7.21
C GLY A 158 -2.77 20.82 8.14
N ARG A 159 -2.66 19.56 7.68
CA ARG A 159 -2.84 18.37 8.52
C ARG A 159 -1.68 18.15 9.49
N PHE A 160 -0.50 18.70 9.19
CA PHE A 160 0.71 18.59 10.00
C PHE A 160 1.06 19.90 10.72
N ALA A 161 0.19 20.92 10.69
CA ALA A 161 0.48 22.24 11.25
C ALA A 161 0.79 22.27 12.76
N ALA A 162 0.37 21.25 13.51
CA ALA A 162 0.63 21.12 14.95
C ALA A 162 1.82 20.20 15.28
N VAL A 163 2.47 19.61 14.27
CA VAL A 163 3.64 18.74 14.46
C VAL A 163 4.89 19.59 14.46
N SER A 164 5.84 19.31 15.35
CA SER A 164 7.08 20.07 15.42
C SER A 164 7.95 19.85 14.18
N GLU A 165 8.78 20.85 13.84
CA GLU A 165 9.71 20.75 12.72
C GLU A 165 10.67 19.56 12.87
N ALA A 166 11.16 19.31 14.08
CA ALA A 166 12.03 18.17 14.38
C ALA A 166 11.35 16.82 14.10
N GLU A 167 10.09 16.64 14.54
CA GLU A 167 9.33 15.41 14.26
C GLU A 167 9.07 15.23 12.75
N ILE A 168 8.84 16.33 12.02
CA ILE A 168 8.69 16.32 10.56
C ILE A 168 10.00 15.89 9.88
N GLU A 169 11.14 16.44 10.30
CA GLU A 169 12.46 16.11 9.74
C GLU A 169 12.82 14.64 9.96
N GLU A 170 12.63 14.12 11.17
CA GLU A 170 12.86 12.71 11.49
C GLU A 170 11.96 11.77 10.67
N SER A 171 10.69 12.14 10.55
CA SER A 171 9.71 11.40 9.75
C SER A 171 10.07 11.43 8.27
N LEU A 172 10.48 12.58 7.73
CA LEU A 172 10.87 12.75 6.34
C LEU A 172 12.09 11.90 6.00
N LEU A 173 13.10 11.86 6.87
CA LEU A 173 14.28 11.02 6.69
C LEU A 173 13.91 9.53 6.65
N SER A 174 13.03 9.10 7.55
CA SER A 174 12.54 7.71 7.60
C SER A 174 11.72 7.35 6.36
N LEU A 175 10.85 8.26 5.89
CA LEU A 175 10.06 8.08 4.69
C LEU A 175 10.94 8.00 3.43
N LYS A 176 11.96 8.86 3.29
CA LYS A 176 12.92 8.80 2.18
C LYS A 176 13.61 7.44 2.10
N ARG A 177 14.13 6.95 3.24
CA ARG A 177 14.74 5.62 3.30
C ARG A 177 13.76 4.51 2.90
N LEU A 178 12.50 4.61 3.35
CA LEU A 178 11.49 3.63 3.02
C LEU A 178 11.17 3.62 1.52
N VAL A 179 11.02 4.80 0.91
CA VAL A 179 10.82 4.96 -0.54
C VAL A 179 12.00 4.37 -1.32
N ASP A 180 13.24 4.64 -0.90
CA ASP A 180 14.44 4.09 -1.55
C ASP A 180 14.52 2.57 -1.44
N ILE A 181 14.10 1.98 -0.31
CA ILE A 181 14.04 0.53 -0.14
C ILE A 181 12.97 -0.05 -1.07
N MET A 182 11.76 0.51 -1.05
CA MET A 182 10.64 0.04 -1.86
C MET A 182 10.91 0.16 -3.37
N GLY A 183 11.69 1.16 -3.80
CA GLY A 183 12.08 1.31 -5.19
C GLY A 183 13.10 0.26 -5.69
N LYS A 184 13.74 -0.48 -4.79
CA LYS A 184 14.71 -1.56 -5.12
C LYS A 184 14.09 -2.95 -5.14
N LEU A 185 12.86 -3.10 -4.64
CA LEU A 185 12.09 -4.36 -4.65
C LEU A 185 11.43 -4.58 -6.02
#